data_AF-A0A9W7BZW5-F1
#
_entry.id   AF-A0A9W7BZW5-F1
#
_cell.length_a   1.000
_cell.length_b   1.000
_cell.length_c   1.000
_cell.angle_alpha   90.00
_cell.angle_beta   90.00
_cell.angle_gamma   90.00
#
_symmetry.space_group_name_H-M   'P 1'
#
loop_
_entity.id
_entity.type
_entity.pdbx_description
1 polymer ?
#
loop_
_entity_poly.entity_id
_entity_poly.type
_entity_poly.pdbx_seq_one_letter_code
_entity_poly.pdbx_strand_id
1 'polypeptide(L)'
;MGGDGGVIAVNRKYMRGTSTSLEAKTGRGSASHKVKSTVEERKECMTTCKLTGVQLKEGEVKCDPLGRFYDSSAVVEELLRLRQTGETRDWPIASLSDLTTVSWSPTMSCYLTGSSVMTGSIPCYVVGSGPQSGSCITVQAVKEMGEEIVEGKLIKVMADEEESKVIMDKLEEERRVKREKKEKKKKKKREKDGGAEEERKPKKIKAAPAQAQAAKKDATKGMSANVASMFHSSEDSKKQNANELFAQTGGRRF
;
A
#
# COMPACT_ATOMS: atom_id res chain seq x y z
N MET A 1 44.79 -56.00 45.35
CA MET A 1 45.21 -54.97 44.37
C MET A 1 44.06 -53.98 44.24
N GLY A 2 44.36 -52.70 44.48
CA GLY A 2 43.38 -51.67 44.78
C GLY A 2 42.55 -51.19 43.58
N GLY A 3 41.41 -50.58 43.92
CA GLY A 3 40.60 -49.76 43.05
C GLY A 3 39.97 -48.66 43.90
N ASP A 4 40.61 -47.50 43.86
CA ASP A 4 40.44 -46.35 44.73
C ASP A 4 39.08 -45.66 44.51
N GLY A 5 38.41 -45.33 45.61
CA GLY A 5 37.13 -44.63 45.63
C GLY A 5 37.33 -43.14 45.40
N GLY A 6 37.31 -42.71 44.15
CA GLY A 6 37.33 -41.29 43.78
C GLY A 6 35.96 -40.63 43.99
N VAL A 7 35.85 -39.77 45.02
CA VAL A 7 34.71 -38.85 45.19
C VAL A 7 34.99 -37.59 44.37
N ILE A 8 34.15 -37.31 43.37
CA ILE A 8 34.22 -36.05 42.61
C ILE A 8 33.43 -34.98 43.38
N ALA A 9 34.13 -34.17 44.16
CA ALA A 9 33.57 -32.95 44.74
C ALA A 9 33.64 -31.80 43.71
N VAL A 10 32.57 -31.56 42.96
CA VAL A 10 32.46 -30.36 42.12
C VAL A 10 32.00 -29.19 42.98
N ASN A 11 32.95 -28.31 43.33
CA ASN A 11 32.64 -27.03 43.95
C ASN A 11 31.91 -26.15 42.92
N ARG A 12 30.57 -26.14 42.97
CA ARG A 12 29.72 -25.33 42.09
C ARG A 12 29.94 -23.85 42.36
N LYS A 13 30.76 -23.17 41.56
CA LYS A 13 30.65 -21.71 41.40
C LYS A 13 30.93 -21.11 40.03
N TYR A 14 31.39 -21.87 39.03
CA TYR A 14 31.63 -21.32 37.69
C TYR A 14 31.32 -22.33 36.56
N MET A 15 30.06 -22.69 36.38
CA MET A 15 29.61 -23.25 35.10
C MET A 15 29.29 -22.07 34.17
N ARG A 16 30.29 -21.65 33.37
CA ARG A 16 30.05 -20.83 32.18
C ARG A 16 29.26 -21.69 31.19
N GLY A 17 28.03 -21.28 30.89
CA GLY A 17 27.14 -21.98 29.97
C GLY A 17 27.71 -22.03 28.56
N THR A 18 28.13 -23.22 28.14
CA THR A 18 28.18 -23.61 26.73
C THR A 18 26.77 -24.05 26.34
N SER A 19 26.03 -23.22 25.61
CA SER A 19 24.73 -23.57 25.05
C SER A 19 24.91 -24.36 23.75
N THR A 20 25.04 -25.68 23.87
CA THR A 20 24.63 -26.59 22.79
C THR A 20 23.14 -26.88 22.96
N SER A 21 22.41 -26.65 21.87
CA SER A 21 21.00 -26.96 21.65
C SER A 21 20.56 -28.27 22.28
N LEU A 22 19.46 -28.24 23.05
CA LEU A 22 18.44 -29.27 23.03
C LEU A 22 17.17 -28.70 23.66
N GLU A 23 16.08 -28.88 22.92
CA GLU A 23 14.72 -28.43 23.20
C GLU A 23 14.26 -28.81 24.61
N ALA A 24 13.80 -27.82 25.38
CA ALA A 24 12.88 -28.07 26.49
C ALA A 24 11.99 -26.85 26.70
N LYS A 25 10.70 -27.08 26.50
CA LYS A 25 9.59 -26.18 26.79
C LYS A 25 9.65 -25.68 28.24
N THR A 26 9.04 -24.51 28.43
CA THR A 26 8.57 -23.89 29.68
C THR A 26 9.58 -23.12 30.53
N GLY A 27 9.43 -21.78 30.49
CA GLY A 27 9.47 -20.96 31.70
C GLY A 27 10.71 -20.09 31.94
N ARG A 28 10.46 -18.77 31.92
CA ARG A 28 11.20 -17.64 32.57
C ARG A 28 12.37 -17.00 31.79
N GLY A 29 12.35 -15.67 31.72
CA GLY A 29 13.53 -14.85 31.37
C GLY A 29 13.31 -13.60 30.49
N SER A 30 12.20 -12.87 30.69
CA SER A 30 11.73 -11.75 29.84
C SER A 30 12.47 -10.41 30.07
N ALA A 31 13.75 -10.30 29.69
CA ALA A 31 14.36 -8.97 29.55
C ALA A 31 15.44 -8.89 28.45
N SER A 32 16.28 -9.92 28.29
CA SER A 32 17.35 -9.90 27.28
C SER A 32 16.92 -10.44 25.90
N HIS A 33 15.86 -11.26 25.85
CA HIS A 33 15.31 -11.80 24.60
C HIS A 33 14.46 -10.79 23.81
N LYS A 34 13.83 -9.83 24.50
CA LYS A 34 13.00 -8.78 23.88
C LYS A 34 13.81 -7.83 23.00
N VAL A 35 15.05 -7.52 23.38
CA VAL A 35 15.87 -6.56 22.63
C VAL A 35 16.45 -7.19 21.37
N LYS A 36 16.89 -8.45 21.42
CA LYS A 36 17.40 -9.17 20.23
C LYS A 36 16.30 -9.45 19.21
N SER A 37 15.08 -9.81 19.67
CA SER A 37 13.96 -10.01 18.76
C SER A 37 13.64 -8.74 17.98
N THR A 38 13.69 -7.57 18.63
CA THR A 38 13.35 -6.30 17.94
C THR A 38 14.31 -5.91 16.81
N VAL A 39 15.59 -6.29 16.86
CA VAL A 39 16.56 -5.92 15.79
C VAL A 39 16.40 -6.83 14.58
N GLU A 40 16.23 -8.13 14.80
CA GLU A 40 15.98 -9.09 13.72
C GLU A 40 14.61 -8.84 13.08
N GLU A 41 13.57 -8.59 13.89
CA GLU A 41 12.23 -8.22 13.41
C GLU A 41 12.26 -6.92 12.61
N ARG A 42 13.04 -5.91 13.05
CA ARG A 42 13.22 -4.67 12.29
C ARG A 42 13.92 -4.93 10.97
N LYS A 43 14.97 -5.74 10.96
CA LYS A 43 15.70 -6.11 9.74
C LYS A 43 14.78 -6.86 8.77
N GLU A 44 13.99 -7.80 9.26
CA GLU A 44 13.00 -8.53 8.45
C GLU A 44 11.96 -7.55 7.88
N CYS A 45 11.40 -6.67 8.71
CA CYS A 45 10.40 -5.68 8.25
C CYS A 45 10.94 -4.75 7.15
N MET A 46 12.22 -4.38 7.19
CA MET A 46 12.82 -3.49 6.19
C MET A 46 13.24 -4.21 4.90
N THR A 47 13.37 -5.54 4.92
CA THR A 47 13.90 -6.34 3.80
C THR A 47 12.85 -7.25 3.18
N THR A 48 11.73 -7.49 3.84
CA THR A 48 10.66 -8.38 3.37
C THR A 48 9.32 -7.66 3.23
N CYS A 49 8.57 -8.04 2.22
CA CYS A 49 7.21 -7.57 2.00
C CYS A 49 6.29 -8.19 3.05
N LYS A 50 5.55 -7.36 3.79
CA LYS A 50 4.67 -7.86 4.86
C LYS A 50 3.49 -8.68 4.35
N LEU A 51 3.03 -8.49 3.11
CA LEU A 51 1.93 -9.26 2.53
C LEU A 51 2.38 -10.63 2.03
N THR A 52 3.48 -10.69 1.28
CA THR A 52 3.92 -11.90 0.59
C THR A 52 4.99 -12.68 1.35
N GLY A 53 5.68 -12.06 2.31
CA GLY A 53 6.86 -12.62 2.98
C GLY A 53 8.11 -12.71 2.10
N VAL A 54 8.04 -12.24 0.84
CA VAL A 54 9.15 -12.28 -0.11
C VAL A 54 10.07 -11.08 0.13
N GLN A 55 11.38 -11.25 -0.14
CA GLN A 55 12.33 -10.14 -0.09
C GLN A 55 11.91 -9.02 -1.05
N LEU A 56 12.00 -7.79 -0.56
CA LEU A 56 11.76 -6.59 -1.36
C LEU A 56 12.82 -6.50 -2.46
N LYS A 57 12.39 -6.07 -3.64
CA LYS A 57 13.25 -5.86 -4.81
C LYS A 57 13.62 -4.39 -4.91
N GLU A 58 14.78 -4.13 -5.50
CA GLU A 58 15.21 -2.78 -5.81
C GLU A 58 14.17 -2.08 -6.69
N GLY A 59 13.77 -0.87 -6.28
CA GLY A 59 12.74 -0.10 -6.97
C GLY A 59 11.75 0.56 -6.02
N GLU A 60 10.49 0.61 -6.44
CA GLU A 60 9.42 1.29 -5.71
C GLU A 60 8.72 0.37 -4.71
N VAL A 61 8.89 0.66 -3.43
CA VAL A 61 8.23 -0.04 -2.32
C VAL A 61 7.20 0.89 -1.70
N LYS A 62 6.09 0.35 -1.20
CA LYS A 62 5.08 1.11 -0.47
C LYS A 62 5.29 0.95 1.02
N CYS A 63 5.24 2.06 1.75
CA CYS A 63 5.30 2.10 3.21
C CYS A 63 3.96 2.53 3.78
N ASP A 64 3.45 1.76 4.74
CA ASP A 64 2.20 2.09 5.43
C ASP A 64 2.41 3.08 6.59
N PRO A 65 1.34 3.64 7.16
CA PRO A 65 1.44 4.52 8.31
C PRO A 65 2.02 3.87 9.57
N LEU A 66 2.10 2.54 9.64
CA LEU A 66 2.69 1.78 10.74
C LEU A 66 4.18 1.46 10.51
N GLY A 67 4.75 1.92 9.40
CA GLY A 67 6.15 1.71 9.06
C GLY A 67 6.49 0.32 8.52
N ARG A 68 5.51 -0.39 7.95
CA ARG A 68 5.66 -1.68 7.28
C ARG A 68 5.84 -1.48 5.79
N PHE A 69 6.65 -2.33 5.16
CA PHE A 69 6.98 -2.23 3.75
C PHE A 69 6.28 -3.31 2.92
N TYR A 70 5.91 -2.93 1.70
CA TYR A 70 5.14 -3.75 0.79
C TYR A 70 5.63 -3.59 -0.64
N ASP A 71 5.63 -4.68 -1.40
CA ASP A 71 5.83 -4.60 -2.84
C ASP A 71 4.64 -3.91 -3.51
N SER A 72 4.92 -3.02 -4.46
CA SER A 72 3.89 -2.22 -5.13
C SER A 72 2.87 -3.07 -5.88
N SER A 73 3.32 -4.17 -6.50
CA SER A 73 2.43 -5.08 -7.24
C SER A 73 1.52 -5.87 -6.29
N ALA A 74 2.09 -6.43 -5.23
CA ALA A 74 1.36 -7.20 -4.23
C ALA A 74 0.25 -6.39 -3.53
N VAL A 75 0.49 -5.11 -3.25
CA VAL A 75 -0.54 -4.24 -2.65
C VAL A 75 -1.72 -4.06 -3.60
N VAL A 76 -1.46 -3.82 -4.89
CA VAL A 76 -2.50 -3.61 -5.89
C VAL A 76 -3.36 -4.86 -6.04
N GLU A 77 -2.72 -6.02 -6.14
CA GLU A 77 -3.41 -7.32 -6.23
C GLU A 77 -4.30 -7.56 -5.01
N GLU A 78 -3.79 -7.32 -3.80
CA GLU A 78 -4.55 -7.53 -2.58
C GLU A 78 -5.73 -6.54 -2.46
N LEU A 79 -5.53 -5.26 -2.79
CA LEU A 79 -6.62 -4.28 -2.79
C LEU A 79 -7.71 -4.61 -3.83
N LEU A 80 -7.32 -5.12 -5.00
CA LEU A 80 -8.27 -5.60 -6.00
C LEU A 80 -9.01 -6.84 -5.51
N ARG A 81 -8.32 -7.79 -4.90
CA ARG A 81 -8.91 -9.00 -4.31
C ARG A 81 -9.97 -8.64 -3.26
N LEU A 82 -9.63 -7.76 -2.31
CA LEU A 82 -10.56 -7.30 -1.26
C LEU A 82 -11.79 -6.60 -1.85
N ARG A 83 -11.60 -5.81 -2.92
CA ARG A 83 -12.72 -5.15 -3.61
C ARG A 83 -13.64 -6.13 -4.32
N GLN A 84 -13.10 -7.23 -4.85
CA GLN A 84 -13.87 -8.27 -5.53
C GLN A 84 -14.61 -9.17 -4.55
N THR A 85 -13.96 -9.58 -3.46
CA THR A 85 -14.56 -10.46 -2.45
C THR A 85 -15.50 -9.74 -1.50
N GLY A 86 -15.36 -8.41 -1.36
CA GLY A 86 -16.06 -7.63 -0.35
C GLY A 86 -15.60 -7.93 1.08
N GLU A 87 -14.49 -8.66 1.23
CA GLU A 87 -13.90 -9.01 2.51
C GLU A 87 -13.28 -7.75 3.13
N THR A 88 -13.65 -7.45 4.38
CA THR A 88 -13.00 -6.41 5.18
C THR A 88 -11.95 -7.05 6.07
N ARG A 89 -10.69 -6.62 5.93
CA ARG A 89 -9.60 -6.97 6.85
C ARG A 89 -9.36 -5.83 7.82
N ASP A 90 -8.86 -6.16 9.01
CA ASP A 90 -8.28 -5.23 9.96
C ASP A 90 -6.92 -4.72 9.47
N TRP A 91 -6.95 -4.06 8.31
CA TRP A 91 -5.78 -3.53 7.62
C TRP A 91 -5.89 -2.01 7.56
N PRO A 92 -4.88 -1.24 8.02
CA PRO A 92 -4.86 0.22 7.93
C PRO A 92 -5.13 0.77 6.52
N ILE A 93 -4.77 0.00 5.49
CA ILE A 93 -4.73 0.47 4.11
C ILE A 93 -6.10 0.25 3.47
N ALA A 94 -6.80 1.35 3.17
CA ALA A 94 -8.05 1.30 2.39
C ALA A 94 -7.83 1.67 0.93
N SER A 95 -6.75 2.39 0.63
CA SER A 95 -6.42 2.85 -0.72
C SER A 95 -4.92 2.99 -0.91
N LEU A 96 -4.47 2.97 -2.17
CA LEU A 96 -3.06 3.25 -2.52
C LEU A 96 -2.60 4.65 -2.09
N SER A 97 -3.53 5.60 -1.95
CA SER A 97 -3.22 6.95 -1.48
C SER A 97 -2.89 7.02 0.02
N ASP A 98 -3.21 5.98 0.78
CA ASP A 98 -2.84 5.89 2.20
C ASP A 98 -1.36 5.46 2.39
N LEU A 99 -0.71 5.04 1.31
CA LEU A 99 0.66 4.53 1.29
C LEU A 99 1.63 5.57 0.76
N THR A 100 2.83 5.60 1.34
CA THR A 100 3.94 6.42 0.85
C THR A 100 4.83 5.56 -0.05
N THR A 101 5.15 6.01 -1.26
CA THR A 101 6.13 5.31 -2.10
C THR A 101 7.53 5.68 -1.65
N VAL A 102 8.36 4.68 -1.41
CA VAL A 102 9.74 4.84 -0.99
C VAL A 102 10.62 4.21 -2.06
N SER A 103 11.63 4.96 -2.50
CA SER A 103 12.70 4.37 -3.30
C SER A 103 13.50 3.44 -2.40
N TRP A 104 13.44 2.14 -2.70
CA TRP A 104 14.11 1.11 -1.94
C TRP A 104 15.28 0.54 -2.74
N SER A 105 16.42 0.43 -2.07
CA SER A 105 17.59 -0.29 -2.56
C SER A 105 18.15 -1.16 -1.45
N PRO A 106 18.77 -2.32 -1.73
CA PRO A 106 19.37 -3.18 -0.71
C PRO A 106 20.44 -2.49 0.14
N THR A 107 21.02 -1.41 -0.40
CA THR A 107 22.10 -0.62 0.21
C THR A 107 21.62 0.76 0.66
N MET A 108 20.32 0.98 0.95
CA MET A 108 19.84 2.32 1.31
C MET A 108 20.73 2.99 2.36
N SER A 109 21.28 4.12 1.95
CA SER A 109 21.95 5.06 2.83
C SER A 109 20.94 6.11 3.29
N CYS A 110 21.17 6.64 4.49
CA CYS A 110 20.47 7.81 4.94
C CYS A 110 20.92 8.96 4.05
N TYR A 111 19.98 9.64 3.40
CA TYR A 111 20.32 10.75 2.52
C TYR A 111 21.07 11.88 3.27
N LEU A 112 20.76 12.07 4.55
CA LEU A 112 21.35 13.14 5.36
C LEU A 112 22.71 12.77 5.94
N THR A 113 22.86 11.57 6.51
CA THR A 113 24.11 11.17 7.19
C THR A 113 25.05 10.34 6.34
N GLY A 114 24.61 9.88 5.17
CA GLY A 114 25.34 8.92 4.33
C GLY A 114 25.52 7.54 4.95
N SER A 115 25.03 7.32 6.18
CA SER A 115 25.18 6.06 6.91
C SER A 115 24.30 4.98 6.29
N SER A 116 24.79 3.75 6.18
CA SER A 116 23.97 2.62 5.75
C SER A 116 22.92 2.29 6.82
N VAL A 117 21.65 2.52 6.51
CA VAL A 117 20.53 2.39 7.47
C VAL A 117 20.00 0.95 7.54
N MET A 118 20.34 0.13 6.54
CA MET A 118 19.58 -1.09 6.21
C MET A 118 19.90 -2.34 7.02
N THR A 119 20.70 -2.27 8.08
CA THR A 119 20.85 -3.47 8.93
C THR A 119 19.64 -3.74 9.82
N GLY A 120 18.64 -2.84 9.86
CA GLY A 120 17.53 -2.90 10.82
C GLY A 120 17.97 -2.67 12.28
N SER A 121 19.27 -2.50 12.49
CA SER A 121 19.91 -2.20 13.76
C SER A 121 19.62 -0.77 14.20
N ILE A 122 19.64 0.16 13.25
CA ILE A 122 19.42 1.59 13.49
C ILE A 122 17.95 1.91 13.23
N PRO A 123 17.22 2.45 14.22
CA PRO A 123 15.85 2.88 14.01
C PRO A 123 15.79 4.05 13.02
N CYS A 124 14.79 4.05 12.15
CA CYS A 124 14.62 5.02 11.09
C CYS A 124 13.17 5.46 10.94
N TYR A 125 12.99 6.62 10.30
CA TYR A 125 11.73 7.18 9.88
C TYR A 125 11.67 7.19 8.36
N VAL A 126 10.47 7.02 7.82
CA VAL A 126 10.17 7.36 6.44
C VAL A 126 9.58 8.76 6.44
N VAL A 127 10.21 9.67 5.71
CA VAL A 127 9.72 11.02 5.51
C VAL A 127 9.06 11.08 4.15
N GLY A 128 7.76 11.38 4.12
CA GLY A 128 7.05 11.68 2.88
C GLY A 128 7.43 13.08 2.38
N SER A 129 8.22 13.14 1.30
CA SER A 129 8.47 14.35 0.53
C SER A 129 7.40 14.48 -0.55
N GLY A 130 6.27 15.08 -0.19
CA GLY A 130 5.11 15.26 -1.06
C GLY A 130 4.13 14.06 -1.08
N PRO A 131 3.15 14.06 -2.01
CA PRO A 131 2.00 13.18 -1.92
C PRO A 131 2.31 11.70 -2.15
N GLN A 132 3.47 11.35 -2.74
CA GLN A 132 3.76 9.96 -3.10
C GLN A 132 5.23 9.54 -3.00
N SER A 133 6.20 10.43 -2.84
CA SER A 133 7.63 10.06 -2.71
C SER A 133 8.09 10.21 -1.26
N GLY A 134 8.88 9.25 -0.78
CA GLY A 134 9.45 9.27 0.55
C GLY A 134 10.86 8.73 0.58
N SER A 135 11.60 9.16 1.60
CA SER A 135 12.98 8.75 1.85
C SER A 135 13.15 8.30 3.29
N CYS A 136 14.02 7.32 3.50
CA CYS A 136 14.36 6.82 4.84
C CYS A 136 15.43 7.69 5.49
N ILE A 137 15.18 8.10 6.73
CA ILE A 137 16.05 8.97 7.52
C ILE A 137 16.29 8.30 8.88
N THR A 138 17.52 8.33 9.40
CA THR A 138 17.81 7.78 10.73
C THR A 138 17.21 8.65 11.83
N VAL A 139 16.86 8.05 12.97
CA VAL A 139 16.39 8.82 14.15
C VAL A 139 17.42 9.86 14.59
N GLN A 140 18.71 9.54 14.47
CA GLN A 140 19.79 10.46 14.82
C GLN A 140 19.80 11.71 13.92
N ALA A 141 19.63 11.53 12.60
CA ALA A 141 19.57 12.66 11.67
C ALA A 141 18.38 13.60 11.98
N VAL A 142 17.23 13.03 12.36
CA VAL A 142 16.06 13.83 12.77
C VAL A 142 16.35 14.64 14.05
N LYS A 143 17.05 14.04 15.02
CA LYS A 143 17.45 14.73 16.25
C LYS A 143 18.44 15.87 15.99
N GLU A 144 19.37 15.68 15.05
CA GLU A 144 20.39 16.68 14.71
C GLU A 144 19.81 17.84 13.89
N MET A 145 18.88 17.57 12.98
CA MET A 145 18.23 18.60 12.15
C MET A 145 17.07 19.30 12.86
N GLY A 146 16.48 18.68 13.88
CA GLY A 146 15.25 19.15 14.51
C GLY A 146 14.01 18.75 13.71
N GLU A 147 12.92 18.44 14.42
CA GLU A 147 11.67 17.98 13.79
C GLU A 147 11.02 19.06 12.91
N GLU A 148 11.28 20.34 13.18
CA GLU A 148 10.70 21.47 12.46
C GLU A 148 11.20 21.63 11.03
N ILE A 149 12.41 21.14 10.73
CA ILE A 149 13.01 21.24 9.38
C ILE A 149 12.44 20.16 8.45
N VAL A 150 11.89 19.08 9.02
CA VAL A 150 11.34 17.98 8.24
C VAL A 150 9.90 18.33 7.86
N GLU A 151 9.74 19.08 6.78
CA GLU A 151 8.44 19.34 6.17
C GLU A 151 7.86 18.04 5.58
N GLY A 152 7.13 17.27 6.39
CA GLY A 152 6.53 16.04 5.92
C GLY A 152 5.88 15.18 6.99
N LYS A 153 5.13 14.17 6.54
CA LYS A 153 4.61 13.13 7.42
C LYS A 153 5.74 12.19 7.79
N LEU A 154 6.18 12.25 9.05
CA LEU A 154 7.14 11.32 9.64
C LEU A 154 6.43 10.01 10.01
N ILE A 155 6.86 8.91 9.40
CA ILE A 155 6.37 7.56 9.69
C ILE A 155 7.50 6.81 10.37
N LYS A 156 7.29 6.39 11.63
CA LYS A 156 8.26 5.57 12.36
C LYS A 156 8.24 4.15 11.80
N VAL A 157 9.38 3.62 11.40
CA VAL A 157 9.49 2.21 10.98
C VAL A 157 9.31 1.33 12.20
N MET A 158 8.38 0.37 12.12
CA MET A 158 7.99 -0.53 13.23
C MET A 158 7.50 0.24 14.47
N ALA A 159 6.35 0.89 14.34
CA ALA A 159 5.67 1.48 15.49
C ALA A 159 5.36 0.40 16.55
N ASP A 160 5.55 0.73 17.83
CA ASP A 160 5.19 -0.16 18.93
C ASP A 160 3.66 -0.40 18.96
N GLU A 161 3.18 -1.42 19.67
CA GLU A 161 1.73 -1.73 19.68
C GLU A 161 0.89 -0.54 20.20
N GLU A 162 1.40 0.20 21.18
CA GLU A 162 0.73 1.38 21.73
C GLU A 162 0.72 2.53 20.71
N GLU A 163 1.86 2.79 20.06
CA GLU A 163 1.96 3.80 19.00
C GLU A 163 1.09 3.44 17.81
N SER A 164 1.03 2.16 17.46
CA SER A 164 0.19 1.64 16.37
C SER A 164 -1.28 1.92 16.62
N LYS A 165 -1.78 1.70 17.85
CA LYS A 165 -3.16 2.03 18.21
C LYS A 165 -3.45 3.52 18.05
N VAL A 166 -2.56 4.38 18.56
CA VAL A 166 -2.69 5.83 18.43
C VAL A 166 -2.69 6.27 16.96
N ILE A 167 -1.85 5.67 16.11
CA ILE A 167 -1.81 5.97 14.68
C ILE A 167 -3.12 5.55 14.00
N MET A 168 -3.63 4.36 14.33
CA MET A 168 -4.89 3.84 13.79
C MET A 168 -6.07 4.73 14.16
N ASP A 169 -6.19 5.13 15.43
CA ASP A 169 -7.25 6.00 15.93
C ASP A 169 -7.23 7.37 15.22
N LYS A 170 -6.03 7.95 15.05
CA LYS A 170 -5.86 9.21 14.30
C LYS A 170 -6.28 9.06 12.84
N LEU A 171 -5.94 7.95 12.20
CA LEU A 171 -6.26 7.68 10.80
C LEU A 171 -7.76 7.47 10.59
N GLU A 172 -8.44 6.82 11.55
CA GLU A 172 -9.88 6.64 11.55
C GLU A 172 -10.61 7.97 11.74
N GLU A 173 -10.16 8.80 12.68
CA GLU A 173 -10.73 10.14 12.90
C GLU A 173 -10.56 11.04 11.67
N GLU A 174 -9.38 11.04 11.03
CA GLU A 174 -9.18 11.75 9.77
C GLU A 174 -10.16 11.29 8.67
N ARG A 175 -10.40 9.98 8.58
CA ARG A 175 -11.35 9.42 7.61
C ARG A 175 -12.78 9.85 7.94
N ARG A 176 -13.16 9.89 9.21
CA ARG A 176 -14.47 10.38 9.66
C ARG A 176 -14.68 11.85 9.29
N VAL A 177 -13.71 12.72 9.62
CA VAL A 177 -13.76 14.15 9.26
C VAL A 177 -13.83 14.35 7.74
N LYS A 178 -13.08 13.56 6.96
CA LYS A 178 -13.15 13.60 5.48
C LYS A 178 -14.52 13.17 4.96
N ARG A 179 -15.16 12.16 5.55
CA ARG A 179 -16.52 11.71 5.20
C ARG A 179 -17.55 12.80 5.50
N GLU A 180 -17.52 13.39 6.69
CA GLU A 180 -18.43 14.48 7.08
C GLU A 180 -18.27 15.71 6.18
N LYS A 181 -17.03 16.10 5.84
CA LYS A 181 -16.78 17.20 4.88
C LYS A 181 -17.34 16.89 3.49
N LYS A 182 -17.22 15.64 3.00
CA LYS A 182 -17.79 15.22 1.70
C LYS A 182 -19.32 15.23 1.72
N GLU A 183 -19.95 14.80 2.81
CA GLU A 183 -21.41 14.84 2.95
C GLU A 183 -21.96 16.26 3.01
N LYS A 184 -21.34 17.14 3.81
CA LYS A 184 -21.70 18.56 3.87
C LYS A 184 -21.59 19.22 2.48
N LYS A 185 -20.53 18.91 1.72
CA LYS A 185 -20.37 19.39 0.33
C LYS A 185 -21.46 18.84 -0.61
N LYS A 186 -21.84 17.56 -0.49
CA LYS A 186 -22.92 16.96 -1.31
C LYS A 186 -24.28 17.59 -1.01
N LYS A 187 -24.63 17.83 0.26
CA LYS A 187 -25.89 18.49 0.65
C LYS A 187 -25.98 19.91 0.09
N LYS A 188 -24.92 20.72 0.25
CA LYS A 188 -24.86 22.09 -0.30
C LYS A 188 -24.98 22.14 -1.82
N LYS A 189 -24.46 21.13 -2.55
CA LYS A 189 -24.62 21.05 -4.00
C LYS A 189 -26.06 20.73 -4.41
N ARG A 190 -26.74 19.81 -3.71
CA ARG A 190 -28.15 19.46 -3.98
C ARG A 190 -29.11 20.63 -3.75
N GLU A 191 -28.87 21.44 -2.71
CA GLU A 191 -29.68 22.65 -2.45
C GLU A 191 -29.47 23.74 -3.51
N LYS A 192 -28.26 23.83 -4.09
CA LYS A 192 -27.94 24.81 -5.13
C LYS A 192 -28.47 24.40 -6.51
N ASP A 193 -28.48 23.11 -6.82
CA ASP A 193 -28.98 22.57 -8.10
C ASP A 193 -30.51 22.34 -8.09
N GLY A 194 -31.15 22.26 -6.91
CA GLY A 194 -32.59 22.05 -6.75
C GLY A 194 -33.46 23.31 -6.76
N GLY A 195 -32.88 24.51 -6.92
CA GLY A 195 -33.60 25.80 -6.90
C GLY A 195 -34.15 26.30 -8.24
N ALA A 196 -34.12 25.48 -9.30
CA ALA A 196 -34.50 25.89 -10.66
C ALA A 196 -35.53 24.95 -11.33
N GLU A 197 -36.43 24.35 -10.55
CA GLU A 197 -37.60 23.65 -11.09
C GLU A 197 -38.89 24.36 -10.63
N GLU A 198 -39.04 25.62 -11.05
CA GLU A 198 -40.31 26.33 -10.99
C GLU A 198 -41.11 26.03 -12.28
N GLU A 199 -42.27 25.40 -12.08
CA GLU A 199 -43.43 25.29 -12.98
C GLU A 199 -43.19 25.00 -14.48
N ARG A 200 -43.05 23.72 -14.84
CA ARG A 200 -43.52 23.26 -16.16
C ARG A 200 -44.78 22.41 -16.03
N LYS A 201 -45.92 23.08 -16.24
CA LYS A 201 -47.25 22.47 -16.34
C LYS A 201 -47.25 21.25 -17.29
N PRO A 202 -47.89 20.13 -16.93
CA PRO A 202 -47.97 18.95 -17.79
C PRO A 202 -48.91 19.22 -18.97
N LYS A 203 -48.37 19.40 -20.18
CA LYS A 203 -49.16 19.34 -21.42
C LYS A 203 -49.57 17.89 -21.67
N LYS A 204 -50.89 17.63 -21.60
CA LYS A 204 -51.54 16.41 -22.11
C LYS A 204 -51.20 16.24 -23.59
N ILE A 205 -50.51 15.15 -23.94
CA ILE A 205 -50.36 14.70 -25.34
C ILE A 205 -51.29 13.50 -25.52
N LYS A 206 -52.26 13.66 -26.44
CA LYS A 206 -53.19 12.63 -26.90
C LYS A 206 -52.43 11.55 -27.70
N ALA A 207 -52.90 10.32 -27.59
CA ALA A 207 -52.33 9.13 -28.20
C ALA A 207 -52.65 8.99 -29.71
N ALA A 208 -51.74 8.24 -30.38
CA ALA A 208 -51.87 7.43 -31.59
C ALA A 208 -51.67 8.09 -32.98
N PRO A 209 -51.26 7.32 -34.03
CA PRO A 209 -50.35 6.15 -34.08
C PRO A 209 -49.24 6.25 -35.16
N ALA A 210 -48.43 5.20 -35.25
CA ALA A 210 -47.22 5.01 -36.06
C ALA A 210 -47.33 5.27 -37.58
N GLN A 211 -46.28 5.83 -38.18
CA GLN A 211 -45.53 5.23 -39.30
C GLN A 211 -44.30 6.08 -39.69
N ALA A 212 -43.35 5.39 -40.32
CA ALA A 212 -41.97 5.77 -40.58
C ALA A 212 -41.75 7.03 -41.44
N GLN A 213 -40.60 7.69 -41.26
CA GLN A 213 -39.55 7.83 -42.29
C GLN A 213 -38.45 8.81 -41.88
N ALA A 214 -37.21 8.39 -42.16
CA ALA A 214 -36.06 9.19 -42.61
C ALA A 214 -35.66 10.44 -41.80
N ALA A 215 -34.72 10.23 -40.89
CA ALA A 215 -33.87 11.29 -40.35
C ALA A 215 -32.76 11.67 -41.34
N LYS A 216 -32.80 12.89 -41.90
CA LYS A 216 -31.62 13.70 -42.29
C LYS A 216 -32.00 15.18 -42.35
N LYS A 217 -31.39 16.00 -41.48
CA LYS A 217 -30.69 17.27 -41.78
C LYS A 217 -30.39 18.07 -40.50
N ASP A 218 -29.11 18.01 -40.12
CA ASP A 218 -28.21 19.09 -39.71
C ASP A 218 -28.73 20.28 -38.89
N ALA A 219 -28.17 20.44 -37.68
CA ALA A 219 -27.44 21.65 -37.27
C ALA A 219 -26.91 21.54 -35.83
N THR A 220 -25.69 21.03 -35.64
CA THR A 220 -24.89 21.35 -34.43
C THR A 220 -23.59 22.02 -34.86
N LYS A 221 -23.60 23.34 -34.68
CA LYS A 221 -22.44 24.22 -34.80
C LYS A 221 -21.73 24.26 -33.45
N GLY A 222 -20.47 23.82 -33.43
CA GLY A 222 -19.47 24.28 -32.47
C GLY A 222 -19.02 23.29 -31.41
N MET A 223 -17.96 22.53 -31.69
CA MET A 223 -16.73 22.50 -30.87
C MET A 223 -15.63 21.60 -31.47
N SER A 224 -14.49 22.25 -31.76
CA SER A 224 -13.10 21.74 -31.94
C SER A 224 -12.83 20.48 -32.80
N ALA A 225 -12.35 20.73 -34.03
CA ALA A 225 -11.93 19.75 -35.04
C ALA A 225 -10.57 19.07 -34.81
N ASN A 226 -9.93 19.17 -33.63
CA ASN A 226 -8.57 18.65 -33.42
C ASN A 226 -8.48 17.28 -32.73
N VAL A 227 -9.61 16.59 -32.47
CA VAL A 227 -9.61 15.26 -31.82
C VAL A 227 -10.20 14.15 -32.71
N ALA A 228 -10.85 14.50 -33.83
CA ALA A 228 -11.50 13.51 -34.70
C ALA A 228 -10.58 12.87 -35.76
N SER A 229 -9.34 13.35 -35.94
CA SER A 229 -8.42 12.87 -36.97
C SER A 229 -7.53 11.70 -36.56
N MET A 230 -7.56 11.25 -35.30
CA MET A 230 -6.75 10.09 -34.86
C MET A 230 -7.42 8.72 -35.02
N PHE A 231 -8.69 8.65 -35.43
CA PHE A 231 -9.46 7.39 -35.47
C PHE A 231 -10.06 7.01 -36.82
N HIS A 232 -9.61 7.60 -37.93
CA HIS A 232 -9.95 7.11 -39.28
C HIS A 232 -8.68 6.66 -40.02
N SER A 233 -8.18 5.50 -39.60
CA SER A 233 -7.33 4.65 -40.44
C SER A 233 -8.23 4.05 -41.52
N SER A 234 -8.01 4.51 -42.75
CA SER A 234 -8.08 3.75 -44.01
C SER A 234 -9.01 2.53 -44.07
N GLU A 235 -10.06 2.67 -44.88
CA GLU A 235 -10.70 1.58 -45.62
C GLU A 235 -9.66 0.65 -46.25
N ASP A 236 -9.63 -0.61 -45.82
CA ASP A 236 -9.73 -1.78 -46.70
C ASP A 236 -9.64 -3.07 -45.86
N SER A 237 -10.77 -3.58 -45.41
CA SER A 237 -10.87 -4.98 -44.98
C SER A 237 -12.26 -5.51 -45.29
N LYS A 238 -12.36 -6.25 -46.40
CA LYS A 238 -13.47 -7.15 -46.70
C LYS A 238 -13.79 -7.97 -45.45
N LYS A 239 -15.08 -8.07 -45.11
CA LYS A 239 -15.61 -8.85 -44.00
C LYS A 239 -15.13 -10.31 -44.12
N GLN A 240 -14.09 -10.69 -43.38
CA GLN A 240 -13.70 -12.08 -43.23
C GLN A 240 -14.65 -12.75 -42.23
N ASN A 241 -15.10 -13.94 -42.60
CA ASN A 241 -16.07 -14.73 -41.85
C ASN A 241 -15.35 -15.37 -40.65
N ALA A 242 -16.00 -15.39 -39.48
CA ALA A 242 -15.39 -15.81 -38.22
C ALA A 242 -14.84 -17.25 -38.23
N ASN A 243 -15.34 -18.11 -39.13
CA ASN A 243 -14.85 -19.49 -39.29
C ASN A 243 -13.47 -19.60 -39.96
N GLU A 244 -13.04 -18.63 -40.79
CA GLU A 244 -11.67 -18.67 -41.38
C GLU A 244 -10.60 -18.31 -40.35
N LEU A 245 -10.93 -17.46 -39.38
CA LEU A 245 -9.99 -16.96 -38.38
C LEU A 245 -9.59 -18.05 -37.35
N PHE A 246 -10.47 -19.02 -37.10
CA PHE A 246 -10.16 -20.18 -36.26
C PHE A 246 -9.32 -21.25 -36.96
N ALA A 247 -9.41 -21.38 -38.29
CA ALA A 247 -8.59 -22.33 -39.04
C ALA A 247 -7.12 -21.88 -39.13
N GLN A 248 -6.86 -20.57 -39.09
CA GLN A 248 -5.52 -20.02 -39.28
C GLN A 248 -4.64 -20.06 -38.01
N THR A 249 -5.24 -20.22 -36.83
CA THR A 249 -4.52 -20.25 -35.53
C THR A 249 -4.31 -21.67 -34.97
N GLY A 250 -4.91 -22.69 -35.57
CA GLY A 250 -4.86 -24.09 -35.11
C GLY A 250 -3.61 -24.89 -35.50
N GLY A 251 -2.52 -24.26 -35.95
CA GLY A 251 -1.44 -24.95 -36.64
C GLY A 251 -0.01 -24.49 -36.29
N ARG A 252 0.31 -24.27 -35.01
CA ARG A 252 1.71 -24.20 -34.56
C ARG A 252 1.89 -24.97 -33.25
N ARG A 253 2.10 -26.28 -33.40
CA ARG A 253 2.88 -27.09 -32.47
C ARG A 253 4.18 -27.48 -33.17
N PHE A 254 5.23 -27.57 -32.36
CA PHE A 254 6.67 -27.79 -32.62
C PHE A 254 7.49 -26.51 -32.68
#